data_AF-A0A168NNU2-F1
#
_entry.id   AF-A0A168NNU2-F1
#
_cell.length_a   1.000
_cell.length_b   1.000
_cell.length_c   1.000
_cell.angle_alpha   90.00
_cell.angle_beta   90.00
_cell.angle_gamma   90.00
#
_symmetry.space_group_name_H-M   'P 1'
#
loop_
_entity.id
_entity.type
_entity.pdbx_description
1 polymer ?
#
loop_
_entity_poly.entity_id
_entity_poly.type
_entity_poly.pdbx_seq_one_letter_code
_entity_poly.pdbx_strand_id
1 'polypeptide(L)'
;MKDKVKGLVIGIAIGTMLTGATAFAASGTNIKAVMQKMNIYVDGTKKVTSDAITYKGTTYVPVRSIGNSIGKQVGLQGNNLYIGKQPIVKMSENKAIEMVYNKIKKAAISYNLHFVIDNDEADRYTVWAYEQMSDHTASYGYYYVNKATGKITTWDFVAAKEVEV
;
A
#
# COMPACT_ATOMS: atom_id res chain seq x y z
N MET A 1 -67.02 5.22 6.97
CA MET A 1 -65.78 4.46 7.29
C MET A 1 -64.57 4.84 6.41
N LYS A 2 -64.76 5.27 5.15
CA LYS A 2 -63.67 5.59 4.21
C LYS A 2 -62.76 6.77 4.65
N ASP A 3 -63.31 7.79 5.32
CA ASP A 3 -62.53 9.00 5.63
C ASP A 3 -61.64 8.84 6.88
N LYS A 4 -62.07 8.00 7.83
CA LYS A 4 -61.28 7.68 9.04
C LYS A 4 -60.04 6.84 8.70
N VAL A 5 -60.16 5.94 7.73
CA VAL A 5 -59.04 5.11 7.25
C VAL A 5 -58.02 5.97 6.49
N LYS A 6 -58.47 6.96 5.69
CA LYS A 6 -57.57 7.91 5.03
C LYS A 6 -56.76 8.75 6.02
N GLY A 7 -57.41 9.24 7.09
CA GLY A 7 -56.73 9.97 8.16
C GLY A 7 -55.68 9.13 8.89
N LEU A 8 -55.97 7.85 9.12
CA LEU A 8 -55.02 6.92 9.75
C LEU A 8 -53.79 6.64 8.87
N VAL A 9 -53.98 6.44 7.56
CA VAL A 9 -52.87 6.20 6.62
C VAL A 9 -51.96 7.43 6.51
N ILE A 10 -52.53 8.63 6.47
CA ILE A 10 -51.76 9.89 6.45
C ILE A 10 -51.02 10.10 7.78
N GLY A 11 -51.68 9.81 8.90
CA GLY A 11 -51.06 9.90 10.23
C GLY A 11 -49.88 8.94 10.41
N ILE A 12 -50.00 7.71 9.92
CA ILE A 12 -48.90 6.73 9.94
C ILE A 12 -47.76 7.19 9.04
N ALA A 13 -48.04 7.67 7.82
CA ALA A 13 -47.00 8.15 6.90
C ALA A 13 -46.19 9.31 7.52
N ILE A 14 -46.88 10.30 8.12
CA ILE A 14 -46.23 11.44 8.78
C ILE A 14 -45.49 10.98 10.05
N GLY A 15 -46.08 10.07 10.84
CA GLY A 15 -45.43 9.50 12.03
C GLY A 15 -44.15 8.72 11.71
N THR A 16 -44.14 7.97 10.62
CA THR A 16 -42.93 7.25 10.15
C THR A 16 -41.85 8.22 9.63
N MET A 17 -42.24 9.35 9.03
CA MET A 17 -41.30 10.38 8.61
C MET A 17 -40.67 11.12 9.80
N LEU A 18 -41.41 11.39 10.88
CA LEU A 18 -40.87 12.03 12.07
C LEU A 18 -39.97 11.12 12.92
N THR A 19 -40.23 9.80 12.92
CA THR A 19 -39.45 8.84 13.72
C THR A 19 -38.25 8.23 12.97
N GLY A 20 -38.28 8.25 11.63
CA GLY A 20 -37.16 7.84 10.78
C GLY A 20 -35.95 8.79 10.77
N ALA A 21 -36.06 9.96 11.41
CA ALA A 21 -34.99 10.94 11.53
C ALA A 21 -34.19 10.81 12.85
N THR A 22 -34.20 9.63 13.49
CA THR A 22 -33.13 9.31 14.45
C THR A 22 -31.86 9.03 13.65
N ALA A 23 -31.20 10.13 13.29
CA ALA A 23 -29.87 10.11 12.70
C ALA A 23 -29.01 9.16 13.54
N PHE A 24 -28.41 8.17 12.89
CA PHE A 24 -27.30 7.42 13.44
C PHE A 24 -26.16 8.41 13.69
N ALA A 25 -26.20 9.10 14.83
CA ALA A 25 -25.01 9.70 15.40
C ALA A 25 -24.13 8.52 15.80
N ALA A 26 -23.22 8.13 14.90
CA ALA A 26 -22.05 7.35 15.27
C ALA A 26 -21.53 7.98 16.58
N SER A 27 -21.42 7.17 17.63
CA SER A 27 -21.05 7.62 18.97
C SER A 27 -19.58 8.06 19.00
N GLY A 28 -19.27 9.12 18.25
CA GLY A 28 -17.98 9.77 18.22
C GLY A 28 -17.93 10.73 19.38
N THR A 29 -17.01 10.50 20.32
CA THR A 29 -16.68 11.51 21.31
C THR A 29 -16.18 12.75 20.58
N ASN A 30 -16.88 13.88 20.71
CA ASN A 30 -16.44 15.15 20.13
C ASN A 30 -15.11 15.56 20.76
N ILE A 31 -14.03 15.53 19.96
CA ILE A 31 -12.69 15.92 20.37
C ILE A 31 -12.50 17.41 20.07
N LYS A 32 -12.24 18.22 21.10
CA LYS A 32 -11.74 19.59 20.93
C LYS A 32 -10.25 19.53 20.62
N ALA A 33 -9.89 19.70 19.36
CA ALA A 33 -8.51 19.84 18.91
C ALA A 33 -8.31 21.19 18.22
N VAL A 34 -7.13 21.78 18.38
CA VAL A 34 -6.75 23.02 17.70
C VAL A 34 -5.81 22.66 16.56
N MET A 35 -6.19 22.99 15.32
CA MET A 35 -5.30 22.92 14.16
C MET A 35 -4.60 24.26 13.99
N GLN A 36 -3.28 24.25 13.91
CA GLN A 36 -2.46 25.46 13.81
C GLN A 36 -1.17 25.20 13.05
N LYS A 37 -0.61 26.25 12.42
CA LYS A 37 0.75 26.19 11.88
C LYS A 37 1.76 26.47 12.98
N MET A 38 2.78 25.63 13.10
CA MET A 38 3.86 25.84 14.07
C MET A 38 5.22 25.88 13.40
N ASN A 39 6.05 26.81 13.85
CA ASN A 39 7.48 26.83 13.53
C ASN A 39 8.19 25.79 14.39
N ILE A 40 8.86 24.83 13.75
CA ILE A 40 9.58 23.76 14.40
C ILE A 40 11.07 24.09 14.36
N TYR A 41 11.69 24.03 15.52
CA TYR A 41 13.13 24.23 15.73
C TYR A 41 13.75 22.91 16.17
N VAL A 42 14.89 22.56 15.58
CA VAL A 42 15.72 21.41 16.00
C VAL A 42 17.11 21.97 16.26
N ASP A 43 17.65 21.69 17.44
CA ASP A 43 18.93 22.21 17.92
C ASP A 43 19.02 23.74 17.80
N GLY A 44 17.97 24.43 18.28
CA GLY A 44 17.89 25.90 18.27
C GLY A 44 17.68 26.54 16.89
N THR A 45 17.70 25.77 15.80
CA THR A 45 17.57 26.30 14.43
C THR A 45 16.18 26.01 13.88
N LYS A 46 15.53 27.02 13.29
CA LYS A 46 14.23 26.82 12.60
C LYS A 46 14.43 25.87 11.42
N LYS A 47 13.75 24.73 11.42
CA LYS A 47 13.85 23.72 10.36
C LYS A 47 12.68 23.76 9.38
N VAL A 48 11.45 23.89 9.89
CA VAL A 48 10.24 23.84 9.05
C VAL A 48 9.06 24.51 9.75
N THR A 49 8.09 24.99 9.00
CA THR A 49 6.76 25.34 9.51
C THR A 49 5.79 24.28 9.03
N SER A 50 5.08 23.60 9.94
CA SER A 50 4.15 22.52 9.60
C SER A 50 2.83 22.67 10.33
N ASP A 51 1.78 22.07 9.76
CA ASP A 51 0.49 21.97 10.42
C ASP A 51 0.61 21.02 11.62
N ALA A 52 0.05 21.43 12.74
CA ALA A 52 0.08 20.69 14.00
C ALA A 52 -1.33 20.64 14.61
N ILE A 53 -1.56 19.58 15.37
CA ILE A 53 -2.82 19.35 16.08
C ILE A 53 -2.51 19.36 17.55
N THR A 54 -3.10 20.28 18.32
CA THR A 54 -3.01 20.26 19.78
C THR A 54 -4.28 19.62 20.34
N TYR A 55 -4.11 18.53 21.09
CA TYR A 55 -5.18 17.78 21.73
C TYR A 55 -4.77 17.44 23.18
N LYS A 56 -5.63 17.79 24.15
CA LYS A 56 -5.38 17.56 25.59
C LYS A 56 -3.99 18.06 26.05
N GLY A 57 -3.60 19.26 25.60
CA GLY A 57 -2.29 19.85 25.94
C GLY A 57 -1.09 19.18 25.27
N THR A 58 -1.29 18.15 24.45
CA THR A 58 -0.23 17.51 23.66
C THR A 58 -0.31 17.99 22.21
N THR A 59 0.82 18.40 21.65
CA THR A 59 0.89 18.82 20.25
C THR A 59 1.48 17.72 19.38
N TYR A 60 0.71 17.31 18.39
CA TYR A 60 1.04 16.29 17.41
C TYR A 60 1.47 16.97 16.12
N VAL A 61 2.63 16.57 15.60
CA VAL A 61 3.22 17.12 14.39
C VAL A 61 3.46 16.00 13.39
N PRO A 62 3.24 16.20 12.07
CA PRO A 62 3.56 15.21 11.06
C PRO A 62 5.04 14.83 11.11
N VAL A 63 5.31 13.56 11.43
CA VAL A 63 6.67 13.03 11.51
C VAL A 63 7.43 13.16 10.19
N ARG A 64 6.74 13.15 9.04
CA ARG A 64 7.33 13.40 7.72
C ARG A 64 7.90 14.81 7.59
N SER A 65 7.23 15.82 8.13
CA SER A 65 7.73 17.20 8.16
C SER A 65 9.02 17.28 8.98
N ILE A 66 9.04 16.62 10.15
CA ILE A 66 10.23 16.56 11.00
C ILE A 66 11.38 15.86 10.27
N GLY A 67 11.15 14.63 9.77
CA GLY A 67 12.17 13.83 9.10
C GLY A 67 12.81 14.56 7.91
N ASN A 68 11.99 15.12 7.02
CA ASN A 68 12.48 15.90 5.88
C ASN A 68 13.35 17.10 6.34
N SER A 69 12.93 17.76 7.41
CA SER A 69 13.64 18.93 7.95
C SER A 69 15.02 18.61 8.56
N ILE A 70 15.25 17.36 8.95
CA ILE A 70 16.53 16.84 9.45
C ILE A 70 17.25 15.94 8.42
N GLY A 71 16.81 15.96 7.16
CA GLY A 71 17.42 15.17 6.09
C GLY A 71 17.28 13.65 6.26
N LYS A 72 16.26 13.18 6.99
CA LYS A 72 15.97 11.76 7.19
C LYS A 72 14.68 11.39 6.48
N GLN A 73 14.74 10.36 5.65
CA GLN A 73 13.55 9.77 5.04
C GLN A 73 12.65 9.17 6.11
N VAL A 74 11.34 9.40 6.01
CA VAL A 74 10.33 8.71 6.83
C VAL A 74 9.56 7.74 5.97
N GLY A 75 9.60 6.45 6.33
CA GLY A 75 8.84 5.40 5.67
C GLY A 75 7.95 4.67 6.65
N LEU A 76 6.83 4.16 6.13
CA LEU A 76 5.87 3.35 6.87
C LEU A 76 5.84 1.98 6.20
N GLN A 77 6.03 0.91 6.97
CA GLN A 77 5.86 -0.46 6.50
C GLN A 77 4.98 -1.23 7.50
N GLY A 78 3.77 -1.57 7.08
CA GLY A 78 2.72 -2.07 7.98
C GLY A 78 2.47 -1.06 9.10
N ASN A 79 2.58 -1.52 10.35
CA ASN A 79 2.43 -0.70 11.55
C ASN A 79 3.75 -0.09 12.05
N ASN A 80 4.86 -0.30 11.33
CA ASN A 80 6.18 0.19 11.73
C ASN A 80 6.55 1.47 10.99
N LEU A 81 6.97 2.49 11.74
CA LEU A 81 7.45 3.76 11.20
C LEU A 81 8.97 3.87 11.33
N TYR A 82 9.66 4.12 10.23
CA TYR A 82 11.11 4.19 10.15
C TYR A 82 11.57 5.60 9.79
N ILE A 83 12.52 6.12 10.56
CA ILE A 83 13.16 7.42 10.31
C ILE A 83 14.64 7.14 9.98
N GLY A 84 15.08 7.59 8.80
CA GLY A 84 16.43 7.33 8.30
C GLY A 84 16.51 6.02 7.54
N LYS A 85 17.24 5.03 8.06
CA LYS A 85 17.46 3.74 7.39
C LYS A 85 16.13 2.99 7.26
N GLN A 86 15.73 2.75 6.02
CA GLN A 86 14.54 1.96 5.74
C GLN A 86 14.86 0.48 5.92
N PRO A 87 13.90 -0.33 6.40
CA PRO A 87 14.11 -1.76 6.50
C PRO A 87 14.25 -2.31 5.08
N ILE A 88 15.17 -3.26 4.93
CA ILE A 88 15.24 -4.06 3.72
C ILE A 88 13.97 -4.90 3.76
N VAL A 89 12.98 -4.57 2.92
CA VAL A 89 11.83 -5.44 2.73
C VAL A 89 12.40 -6.74 2.21
N LYS A 90 12.38 -7.81 3.02
CA LYS A 90 12.63 -9.16 2.50
C LYS A 90 11.68 -9.32 1.33
N MET A 91 12.22 -9.45 0.12
CA MET A 91 11.43 -9.69 -1.08
C MET A 91 10.50 -10.87 -0.78
N SER A 92 9.19 -10.70 -0.94
CA SER A 92 8.25 -11.83 -0.89
C SER A 92 8.21 -12.51 -2.25
N GLU A 93 7.86 -13.80 -2.27
CA GLU A 93 7.71 -14.58 -3.50
C GLU A 93 6.77 -13.90 -4.51
N ASN A 94 5.59 -13.48 -4.05
CA ASN A 94 4.62 -12.77 -4.89
C ASN A 94 5.19 -11.47 -5.47
N LYS A 95 5.99 -10.73 -4.70
CA LYS A 95 6.62 -9.50 -5.18
C LYS A 95 7.71 -9.80 -6.19
N ALA A 96 8.49 -10.88 -6.01
CA ALA A 96 9.48 -11.31 -6.99
C ALA A 96 8.83 -11.70 -8.32
N ILE A 97 7.73 -12.46 -8.27
CA ILE A 97 6.92 -12.81 -9.44
C ILE A 97 6.36 -11.57 -10.13
N GLU A 98 5.78 -10.63 -9.37
CA GLU A 98 5.23 -9.39 -9.91
C GLU A 98 6.31 -8.55 -10.61
N MET A 99 7.50 -8.47 -10.02
CA MET A 99 8.63 -7.74 -10.60
C MET A 99 9.10 -8.36 -11.92
N VAL A 100 9.19 -9.68 -12.00
CA VAL A 100 9.54 -10.39 -13.25
C VAL A 100 8.45 -10.20 -14.30
N TYR A 101 7.18 -10.42 -13.95
CA TYR A 101 6.05 -10.19 -14.84
C TYR A 101 6.06 -8.78 -15.44
N ASN A 102 6.24 -7.75 -14.61
CA ASN A 102 6.28 -6.37 -15.08
C ASN A 102 7.45 -6.09 -16.02
N LYS A 103 8.60 -6.74 -15.79
CA LYS A 103 9.79 -6.57 -16.62
C LYS A 103 9.64 -7.18 -18.01
N ILE A 104 9.02 -8.36 -18.10
CA ILE A 104 8.78 -9.07 -19.37
C ILE A 104 7.32 -9.00 -19.83
N LYS A 105 6.57 -7.98 -19.40
CA LYS A 105 5.12 -7.88 -19.56
C LYS A 105 4.61 -8.10 -20.97
N LYS A 106 5.32 -7.56 -21.98
CA LYS A 106 4.96 -7.74 -23.40
C LYS A 106 4.98 -9.21 -23.81
N ALA A 107 6.02 -9.94 -23.43
CA ALA A 107 6.14 -11.37 -23.69
C ALA A 107 5.15 -12.17 -22.83
N ALA A 108 4.99 -11.79 -21.56
CA ALA A 108 4.05 -12.42 -20.63
C ALA A 108 2.62 -12.45 -21.18
N ILE A 109 2.16 -11.31 -21.73
CA ILE A 109 0.82 -11.21 -22.34
C ILE A 109 0.78 -11.94 -23.68
N SER A 110 1.83 -11.84 -24.50
CA SER A 110 1.87 -12.45 -25.84
C SER A 110 1.83 -13.97 -25.82
N TYR A 111 2.48 -14.59 -24.83
CA TYR A 111 2.59 -16.05 -24.69
C TYR A 111 1.77 -16.58 -23.51
N ASN A 112 0.87 -15.77 -22.95
CA ASN A 112 0.05 -16.13 -21.79
C ASN A 112 0.85 -16.83 -20.67
N LEU A 113 1.97 -16.21 -20.29
CA LEU A 113 2.93 -16.84 -19.39
C LEU A 113 2.38 -16.93 -17.96
N HIS A 114 2.63 -18.08 -17.35
CA HIS A 114 2.51 -18.36 -15.93
C HIS A 114 3.87 -18.20 -15.25
N PHE A 115 3.86 -17.92 -13.95
CA PHE A 115 5.04 -17.64 -13.16
C PHE A 115 4.97 -18.38 -11.83
N VAL A 116 6.06 -19.06 -11.48
CA VAL A 116 6.19 -19.76 -10.19
C VAL A 116 7.59 -19.55 -9.62
N ILE A 117 7.73 -19.67 -8.30
CA ILE A 117 9.03 -19.79 -7.67
C ILE A 117 9.53 -21.21 -7.87
N ASP A 118 10.59 -21.35 -8.65
CA ASP A 118 11.26 -22.62 -8.90
C ASP A 118 12.26 -22.95 -7.79
N ASN A 119 13.00 -21.93 -7.32
CA ASN A 119 13.92 -22.08 -6.19
C ASN A 119 13.92 -20.87 -5.26
N ASP A 120 14.15 -21.15 -3.98
CA ASP A 120 14.22 -20.16 -2.91
C ASP A 120 15.56 -20.23 -2.16
N GLU A 121 16.52 -19.38 -2.55
CA GLU A 121 17.87 -19.35 -1.97
C GLU A 121 18.00 -18.26 -0.90
N ALA A 122 19.09 -18.26 -0.12
CA ALA A 122 19.26 -17.29 0.97
C ALA A 122 19.23 -15.81 0.48
N ASP A 123 19.77 -15.54 -0.71
CA ASP A 123 19.98 -14.21 -1.28
C ASP A 123 19.13 -13.92 -2.54
N ARG A 124 18.52 -14.92 -3.17
CA ARG A 124 17.72 -14.76 -4.40
C ARG A 124 16.52 -15.71 -4.49
N TYR A 125 15.52 -15.33 -5.28
CA TYR A 125 14.51 -16.26 -5.81
C TYR A 125 14.81 -16.59 -7.27
N THR A 126 14.49 -17.80 -7.69
CA THR A 126 14.42 -18.18 -9.11
C THR A 126 12.95 -18.23 -9.52
N VAL A 127 12.55 -17.34 -10.43
CA VAL A 127 11.21 -17.30 -11.01
C VAL A 127 11.23 -18.00 -12.37
N TRP A 128 10.47 -19.07 -12.51
CA TRP A 128 10.28 -19.76 -13.78
C TRP A 128 9.04 -19.20 -14.48
N ALA A 129 9.24 -18.69 -15.70
CA ALA A 129 8.17 -18.25 -16.58
C ALA A 129 7.92 -19.31 -17.67
N TYR A 130 6.67 -19.73 -17.84
CA TYR A 130 6.31 -20.79 -18.77
C TYR A 130 4.91 -20.59 -19.37
N GLU A 131 4.68 -21.17 -20.55
CA GLU A 131 3.37 -21.26 -21.18
C GLU A 131 2.82 -22.68 -20.98
N GLN A 132 1.57 -22.79 -20.55
CA GLN A 132 0.88 -24.07 -20.43
C GLN A 132 0.12 -24.34 -21.73
N MET A 133 0.61 -25.31 -22.51
CA MET A 133 -0.08 -25.82 -23.69
C MET A 133 -0.89 -27.07 -23.36
N SER A 134 -1.68 -27.54 -24.32
CA SER A 134 -2.60 -28.68 -24.15
C SER A 134 -1.89 -30.02 -23.91
N ASP A 135 -0.70 -30.20 -24.46
CA ASP A 135 0.06 -31.45 -24.47
C ASP A 135 1.42 -31.35 -23.76
N HIS A 136 1.89 -30.13 -23.48
CA HIS A 136 3.15 -29.89 -22.77
C HIS A 136 3.21 -28.52 -22.11
N THR A 137 4.28 -28.27 -21.37
CA THR A 137 4.61 -26.98 -20.78
C THR A 137 5.88 -26.45 -21.44
N ALA A 138 5.81 -25.28 -22.08
CA ALA A 138 6.97 -24.64 -22.70
C ALA A 138 7.59 -23.62 -21.75
N SER A 139 8.87 -23.83 -21.43
CA SER A 139 9.63 -22.85 -20.65
C SER A 139 9.96 -21.63 -21.50
N TYR A 140 9.61 -20.44 -20.99
CA TYR A 140 10.03 -19.18 -21.58
C TYR A 140 11.40 -18.74 -21.04
N GLY A 141 11.62 -18.89 -19.74
CA GLY A 141 12.90 -18.57 -19.13
C GLY A 141 12.91 -18.64 -17.60
N TYR A 142 14.12 -18.58 -17.05
CA TYR A 142 14.39 -18.50 -15.62
C TYR A 142 14.97 -17.12 -15.27
N TYR A 143 14.45 -16.54 -14.21
CA TYR A 143 14.79 -15.19 -13.77
C TYR A 143 15.26 -15.20 -12.32
N TYR A 144 16.43 -14.64 -12.05
CA TYR A 144 17.00 -14.58 -10.72
C TYR A 144 16.72 -13.21 -10.11
N VAL A 145 16.02 -13.18 -8.98
CA VAL A 145 15.62 -11.95 -8.28
C VAL A 145 16.37 -11.85 -6.97
N ASN A 146 17.30 -10.91 -6.85
CA ASN A 146 18.02 -10.68 -5.60
C ASN A 146 17.07 -10.17 -4.51
N LYS A 147 17.02 -10.84 -3.35
CA LYS A 147 16.06 -10.55 -2.26
C LYS A 147 16.34 -9.24 -1.52
N ALA A 148 17.58 -8.76 -1.54
CA ALA A 148 17.99 -7.54 -0.85
C ALA A 148 17.87 -6.30 -1.74
N THR A 149 18.22 -6.43 -3.02
CA THR A 149 18.27 -5.30 -3.97
C THR A 149 17.10 -5.24 -4.92
N GLY A 150 16.43 -6.37 -5.16
CA GLY A 150 15.41 -6.51 -6.20
C GLY A 150 15.94 -6.52 -7.63
N LYS A 151 17.26 -6.62 -7.81
CA LYS A 151 17.87 -6.76 -9.14
C LYS A 151 17.39 -8.05 -9.80
N ILE A 152 17.00 -7.98 -11.08
CA ILE A 152 16.54 -9.11 -11.88
C ILE A 152 17.57 -9.42 -12.97
N THR A 153 17.97 -10.67 -13.04
CA THR A 153 18.93 -11.18 -14.03
C THR A 153 18.41 -12.46 -14.67
N THR A 154 18.98 -12.83 -15.82
CA THR A 154 18.71 -14.10 -16.49
C THR A 154 19.99 -14.65 -17.11
N TRP A 155 20.01 -15.94 -17.43
CA TRP A 155 21.15 -16.54 -18.11
C TRP A 155 21.03 -16.33 -19.62
N ASP A 156 21.98 -15.59 -20.19
CA ASP A 156 22.13 -15.48 -21.64
C ASP A 156 22.92 -16.70 -22.14
N PHE A 157 22.23 -17.60 -22.85
CA PHE A 157 22.83 -18.80 -23.41
C PHE A 157 23.81 -18.52 -24.55
N VAL A 158 23.66 -17.41 -25.27
CA VAL A 158 24.55 -17.02 -26.37
C VAL A 158 25.84 -16.45 -25.80
N ALA A 159 25.72 -15.56 -24.82
CA ALA A 159 26.88 -14.93 -24.18
C ALA A 159 27.49 -15.79 -23.04
N ALA A 160 26.87 -16.92 -22.71
CA ALA A 160 27.23 -17.82 -21.62
C ALA A 160 27.48 -17.09 -20.29
N LYS A 161 26.62 -16.13 -19.96
CA LYS A 161 26.75 -15.30 -18.75
C LYS A 161 25.40 -14.83 -18.23
N GLU A 162 25.37 -14.50 -16.95
CA GLU A 162 24.22 -13.84 -16.33
C GLU A 162 24.18 -12.37 -16.77
N VAL A 163 23.02 -11.93 -17.29
CA VAL A 163 22.78 -10.56 -17.76
C VAL A 163 21.59 -9.97 -17.04
N GLU A 164 21.59 -8.65 -16.90
CA GLU A 164 20.44 -7.92 -16.37
C GLU A 164 19.32 -7.90 -17.41
N VAL A 165 18.10 -8.17 -16.95
CA VAL A 165 16.89 -8.15 -17.77
C VAL A 165 16.44 -6.71 -17.99
#